data_AF-A0A835X112-F1
#
_entry.id   AF-A0A835X112-F1
#
_cell.length_a   1.000
_cell.length_b   1.000
_cell.length_c   1.000
_cell.angle_alpha   90.00
_cell.angle_beta   90.00
_cell.angle_gamma   90.00
#
_symmetry.space_group_name_H-M   'P 1'
#
loop_
_entity.id
_entity.type
_entity.pdbx_description
1 polymer ?
#
loop_
_entity_poly.entity_id
_entity_poly.type
_entity_poly.pdbx_seq_one_letter_code
_entity_poly.pdbx_strand_id
1 'polypeptide(L)'
;MGDFTPKTPISIQIRKIIFEKFNDTETRFTNDEIFEIMKKNGDIDNSYTIDDMESYFNEICKCELARNIGQNFTTIWFKLFTPIQKLHCKSCNFDIYLGNLEAQVCPNPNCKATI
;
A
#
# COMPACT_ATOMS: atom_id res chain seq x y z
N MET A 1 26.74 3.16 -3.80
CA MET A 1 25.30 3.15 -4.08
C MET A 1 24.64 3.51 -2.76
N GLY A 2 23.92 4.64 -2.70
CA GLY A 2 23.31 5.09 -1.45
C GLY A 2 22.15 4.18 -1.10
N ASP A 3 22.24 3.52 0.05
CA ASP A 3 21.13 2.79 0.68
C ASP A 3 20.01 3.79 0.99
N PHE A 4 19.09 3.99 0.04
CA PHE A 4 17.83 4.64 0.33
C PHE A 4 16.96 3.62 1.07
N THR A 5 17.09 3.58 2.39
CA THR A 5 16.13 2.88 3.25
C THR A 5 14.99 3.85 3.56
N PRO A 6 13.80 3.69 2.96
CA PRO A 6 12.66 4.52 3.32
C PRO A 6 12.37 4.31 4.81
N LYS A 7 12.26 5.41 5.57
CA LYS A 7 11.99 5.39 7.03
C LYS A 7 10.70 4.64 7.37
N THR A 8 9.77 4.61 6.44
CA THR A 8 8.51 3.88 6.50
C THR A 8 8.48 2.86 5.36
N PRO A 9 8.14 1.58 5.62
CA PRO A 9 7.99 0.57 4.58
C PRO A 9 7.07 1.03 3.44
N ILE A 10 7.45 0.77 2.19
CA ILE A 10 6.68 1.13 0.99
C ILE A 10 5.24 0.59 1.10
N SER A 11 5.05 -0.65 1.57
CA SER A 11 3.71 -1.24 1.78
C SER A 11 2.81 -0.37 2.67
N ILE A 12 3.36 0.22 3.74
CA ILE A 12 2.60 1.10 4.65
C ILE A 12 2.26 2.41 3.95
N GLN A 13 3.20 2.98 3.20
CA GLN A 13 2.96 4.21 2.46
C GLN A 13 1.91 4.04 1.37
N ILE A 14 1.89 2.89 0.66
CA ILE A 14 0.84 2.61 -0.33
C ILE A 14 -0.51 2.59 0.37
N ARG A 15 -0.63 1.81 1.45
CA ARG A 15 -1.89 1.68 2.20
C ARG A 15 -2.33 3.01 2.81
N LYS A 16 -1.39 3.86 3.23
CA LYS A 16 -1.66 5.24 3.69
C LYS A 16 -2.28 6.09 2.59
N ILE A 17 -1.68 6.10 1.40
CA ILE A 17 -2.21 6.86 0.25
C ILE A 17 -3.60 6.36 -0.11
N ILE A 18 -3.81 5.05 -0.13
CA ILE A 18 -5.13 4.46 -0.36
C ILE A 18 -6.12 4.93 0.71
N PHE A 19 -5.74 4.95 1.99
CA PHE A 19 -6.61 5.45 3.05
C PHE A 19 -6.90 6.96 2.95
N GLU A 20 -5.95 7.78 2.51
CA GLU A 20 -6.15 9.24 2.45
C GLU A 20 -6.89 9.69 1.18
N LYS A 21 -6.73 8.97 0.07
CA LYS A 21 -7.25 9.37 -1.25
C LYS A 21 -8.35 8.45 -1.79
N PHE A 22 -8.28 7.16 -1.47
CA PHE A 22 -9.05 6.10 -2.11
C PHE A 22 -9.80 5.21 -1.11
N ASN A 23 -10.11 5.72 0.10
CA ASN A 23 -10.78 4.98 1.18
C ASN A 23 -12.29 4.79 0.95
N ASP A 24 -12.67 4.64 -0.30
CA ASP A 24 -14.04 4.55 -0.72
C ASP A 24 -14.19 3.27 -1.55
N THR A 25 -15.16 2.44 -1.19
CA THR A 25 -15.37 1.13 -1.82
C THR A 25 -15.94 1.22 -3.22
N GLU A 26 -16.46 2.38 -3.64
CA GLU A 26 -16.94 2.59 -5.00
C GLU A 26 -15.83 3.14 -5.90
N THR A 27 -14.87 3.85 -5.30
CA THR A 27 -13.71 4.43 -5.97
C THR A 27 -12.76 3.33 -6.46
N ARG A 28 -12.34 3.48 -7.72
CA ARG A 28 -11.29 2.68 -8.35
C ARG A 28 -10.03 3.53 -8.44
N PHE A 29 -8.89 2.91 -8.25
CA PHE A 29 -7.59 3.57 -8.33
C PHE A 29 -6.59 2.68 -9.05
N THR A 30 -5.50 3.28 -9.51
CA THR A 30 -4.44 2.53 -10.19
C THR A 30 -3.12 2.57 -9.42
N ASN A 31 -2.26 1.59 -9.66
CA ASN A 31 -0.88 1.62 -9.18
C ASN A 31 -0.12 2.86 -9.68
N ASP A 32 -0.37 3.30 -10.92
CA ASP A 32 0.21 4.53 -11.47
C ASP A 32 -0.12 5.76 -10.62
N GLU A 33 -1.39 5.96 -10.25
CA GLU A 33 -1.79 7.08 -9.40
C GLU A 33 -1.10 7.05 -8.03
N ILE A 34 -1.03 5.87 -7.41
CA ILE A 34 -0.35 5.70 -6.12
C ILE A 34 1.14 6.00 -6.28
N PHE A 35 1.78 5.48 -7.32
CA PHE A 35 3.19 5.67 -7.61
C PHE A 35 3.52 7.15 -7.84
N GLU A 36 2.69 7.87 -8.60
CA GLU A 36 2.83 9.32 -8.78
C GLU A 36 2.73 10.08 -7.47
N ILE A 37 1.79 9.70 -6.59
CA ILE A 37 1.63 10.33 -5.27
C ILE A 37 2.86 10.04 -4.41
N MET A 38 3.37 8.80 -4.38
CA MET A 38 4.58 8.44 -3.65
C MET A 38 5.79 9.25 -4.12
N LYS A 39 5.96 9.38 -5.44
CA LYS A 39 7.04 10.13 -6.05
C LYS A 39 6.93 11.63 -5.70
N LYS A 40 5.72 12.19 -5.71
CA LYS A 40 5.46 13.58 -5.30
C LYS A 40 5.73 13.82 -3.81
N ASN A 41 5.44 12.84 -2.97
CA ASN A 41 5.72 12.90 -1.54
C ASN A 41 7.22 12.71 -1.20
N GLY A 42 8.03 12.25 -2.15
CA GLY A 42 9.43 11.89 -1.91
C GLY A 42 9.59 10.61 -1.09
N ASP A 43 8.58 9.74 -1.09
CA ASP A 43 8.60 8.44 -0.39
C ASP A 43 9.49 7.41 -1.10
N ILE A 44 9.67 7.58 -2.41
CA ILE A 44 10.48 6.73 -3.28
C ILE A 44 11.47 7.56 -4.09
N ASP A 45 12.59 6.95 -4.43
CA ASP A 45 13.59 7.58 -5.29
C ASP A 45 13.09 7.66 -6.74
N ASN A 46 13.54 8.67 -7.48
CA ASN A 46 13.18 8.85 -8.89
C ASN A 46 13.63 7.68 -9.79
N SER A 47 14.55 6.85 -9.29
CA SER A 47 15.00 5.62 -9.94
C SER A 47 14.02 4.44 -9.85
N TYR A 48 13.06 4.47 -8.92
CA TYR A 48 12.04 3.41 -8.84
C TYR A 48 11.12 3.44 -10.06
N THR A 49 10.64 2.26 -10.45
CA THR A 49 9.64 2.10 -11.50
C THR A 49 8.40 1.37 -10.99
N ILE A 50 7.33 1.36 -11.79
CA ILE A 50 6.11 0.61 -11.48
C ILE A 50 6.41 -0.89 -11.35
N ASP A 51 7.35 -1.42 -12.14
CA ASP A 51 7.80 -2.82 -12.09
C ASP A 51 8.36 -3.18 -10.70
N ASP A 52 9.22 -2.32 -10.14
CA ASP A 52 9.75 -2.50 -8.78
C ASP A 52 8.63 -2.50 -7.72
N MET A 53 7.55 -1.78 -8.01
CA MET A 53 6.40 -1.66 -7.12
C MET A 53 5.37 -2.79 -7.26
N GLU A 54 5.41 -3.55 -8.35
CA GLU A 54 4.42 -4.58 -8.66
C GLU A 54 4.28 -5.58 -7.51
N SER A 55 5.40 -5.98 -6.91
CA SER A 55 5.43 -6.91 -5.78
C SER A 55 4.61 -6.41 -4.58
N TYR A 56 4.66 -5.10 -4.28
CA TYR A 56 3.89 -4.50 -3.18
C TYR A 56 2.39 -4.42 -3.50
N PHE A 57 2.03 -4.10 -4.74
CA PHE A 57 0.64 -4.09 -5.17
C PHE A 57 0.04 -5.50 -5.19
N ASN A 58 0.82 -6.50 -5.58
CA ASN A 58 0.41 -7.90 -5.53
C ASN A 58 0.24 -8.36 -4.07
N GLU A 59 1.11 -7.92 -3.14
CA GLU A 59 0.94 -8.17 -1.71
C GLU A 59 -0.39 -7.59 -1.19
N ILE A 60 -0.76 -6.38 -1.60
CA ILE A 60 -2.05 -5.76 -1.24
C ILE A 60 -3.24 -6.60 -1.69
N CYS A 61 -3.17 -7.20 -2.89
CA CYS A 61 -4.18 -8.13 -3.36
C CYS A 61 -4.19 -9.45 -2.58
N LYS A 62 -3.01 -9.99 -2.25
CA LYS A 62 -2.90 -11.22 -1.43
C LYS A 62 -3.40 -11.02 0.00
N CYS A 63 -3.27 -9.82 0.54
CA CYS A 63 -3.82 -9.45 1.85
C CYS A 63 -5.33 -9.18 1.81
N GLU A 64 -6.03 -9.34 0.69
CA GLU A 64 -7.48 -9.06 0.58
C GLU A 64 -7.87 -7.60 0.93
N LEU A 65 -6.93 -6.65 0.90
CA LEU A 65 -7.21 -5.23 1.12
C LEU A 65 -7.92 -4.63 -0.10
N ALA A 66 -7.41 -4.92 -1.30
CA ALA A 66 -8.02 -4.50 -2.56
C ALA A 66 -8.02 -5.64 -3.57
N ARG A 67 -9.04 -5.69 -4.42
CA ARG A 67 -9.08 -6.59 -5.57
C ARG A 67 -8.59 -5.89 -6.82
N ASN A 68 -7.89 -6.64 -7.65
CA ASN A 68 -7.65 -6.29 -9.04
C ASN A 68 -8.97 -6.42 -9.82
N ILE A 69 -9.43 -5.31 -10.42
CA ILE A 69 -10.64 -5.26 -11.27
C ILE A 69 -10.30 -5.24 -12.77
N GLY A 70 -9.03 -5.14 -13.12
CA GLY A 70 -8.54 -5.11 -14.49
C GLY A 70 -7.08 -4.70 -14.55
N GLN A 71 -6.38 -5.12 -15.60
CA GLN A 71 -5.00 -4.73 -15.87
C GLN A 71 -4.86 -4.34 -17.33
N ASN A 72 -4.08 -3.31 -17.60
CA ASN A 72 -3.66 -2.92 -18.94
C ASN A 72 -2.15 -2.65 -18.93
N PHE A 73 -1.38 -3.55 -19.55
CA PHE A 73 0.08 -3.57 -19.46
C PHE A 73 0.57 -3.59 -18.00
N THR A 74 1.31 -2.56 -17.58
CA THR A 74 1.84 -2.39 -16.22
C THR A 74 0.83 -1.72 -15.28
N THR A 75 -0.24 -1.13 -15.81
CA THR A 75 -1.25 -0.43 -15.01
C THR A 75 -2.31 -1.42 -14.54
N ILE A 76 -2.44 -1.56 -13.22
CA ILE A 76 -3.44 -2.41 -12.57
C ILE A 76 -4.48 -1.53 -11.91
N TRP A 77 -5.75 -1.82 -12.18
CA TRP A 77 -6.89 -1.21 -11.56
C TRP A 77 -7.29 -1.97 -10.30
N PHE A 78 -7.34 -1.26 -9.20
CA PHE A 78 -7.72 -1.79 -7.91
C PHE A 78 -9.05 -1.19 -7.45
N LYS A 79 -9.77 -1.99 -6.65
CA LYS A 79 -10.96 -1.55 -5.94
C LYS A 79 -10.93 -2.14 -4.54
N LEU A 80 -11.21 -1.32 -3.53
CA LEU A 80 -11.30 -1.78 -2.15
C LEU A 80 -12.42 -2.79 -1.98
N PHE A 81 -12.20 -3.79 -1.12
CA PHE A 81 -13.28 -4.65 -0.66
C PHE A 81 -14.11 -3.98 0.42
N THR A 82 -13.43 -3.37 1.39
CA THR A 82 -14.02 -2.62 2.50
C THR A 82 -13.22 -1.34 2.72
N PRO A 83 -13.82 -0.30 3.32
CA PRO A 83 -13.06 0.85 3.77
C PRO A 83 -11.92 0.40 4.68
N ILE A 84 -10.77 1.02 4.49
CA ILE A 84 -9.56 0.84 5.27
C ILE A 84 -9.72 1.61 6.58
N GLN A 85 -9.23 1.03 7.66
CA GLN A 85 -9.14 1.67 8.96
C GLN A 85 -7.68 1.93 9.32
N LYS A 86 -7.45 3.10 9.92
CA LYS A 86 -6.17 3.44 10.52
C LYS A 86 -6.05 2.74 11.87
N LEU A 87 -5.03 1.93 12.03
CA LEU A 87 -4.70 1.20 13.25
C LEU A 87 -3.27 1.53 13.67
N HIS A 88 -3.02 1.57 14.97
CA HIS A 88 -1.69 1.84 15.49
C HIS A 88 -1.04 0.56 16.00
N CYS A 89 0.05 0.13 15.37
CA CYS A 89 0.78 -1.07 15.78
C CYS A 89 1.66 -0.77 16.99
N LYS A 90 1.32 -1.31 18.17
CA LYS A 90 2.10 -1.11 19.40
C LYS A 90 3.51 -1.71 19.34
N SER A 91 3.71 -2.78 18.56
CA SER A 91 5.02 -3.44 18.46
C SER A 91 6.06 -2.66 17.68
N CYS A 92 5.66 -2.03 16.57
CA CYS A 92 6.58 -1.23 15.75
C CYS A 92 6.31 0.28 15.80
N ASN A 93 5.33 0.71 16.61
CA ASN A 93 4.91 2.10 16.81
C ASN A 93 4.60 2.86 15.51
N PHE A 94 4.14 2.12 14.48
CA PHE A 94 3.75 2.67 13.19
C PHE A 94 2.23 2.70 13.05
N ASP A 95 1.74 3.76 12.42
CA ASP A 95 0.38 3.81 11.92
C ASP A 95 0.27 2.92 10.68
N ILE A 96 -0.53 1.86 10.81
CA ILE A 96 -0.83 0.94 9.72
C ILE A 96 -2.28 1.14 9.26
N TYR A 97 -2.53 0.68 8.05
CA TYR A 97 -3.80 0.89 7.37
C TYR A 97 -4.26 -0.49 6.88
N LEU A 98 -5.27 -1.05 7.54
CA LEU A 98 -5.81 -2.38 7.24
C LEU A 98 -7.28 -2.31 6.85
N GLY A 99 -7.68 -3.15 5.91
CA GLY A 99 -9.08 -3.46 5.64
C GLY A 99 -9.70 -4.25 6.78
N ASN A 100 -11.02 -4.19 6.91
CA ASN A 100 -11.74 -4.95 7.93
C ASN A 100 -11.79 -6.47 7.63
N LEU A 101 -11.58 -6.84 6.36
CA LEU A 101 -11.58 -8.23 5.91
C LEU A 101 -10.18 -8.88 5.94
N GLU A 102 -9.11 -8.09 5.99
CA GLU A 102 -7.78 -8.66 6.05
C GLU A 102 -7.38 -9.06 7.46
N ALA A 103 -6.43 -9.99 7.55
CA ALA A 103 -5.85 -10.37 8.83
C ALA A 103 -5.30 -9.11 9.52
N GLN A 104 -5.72 -8.89 10.78
CA GLN A 104 -5.23 -7.81 11.63
C GLN A 104 -3.76 -8.09 12.01
N VAL A 105 -2.86 -8.00 11.05
CA VAL A 105 -1.44 -8.29 11.18
C VAL A 105 -0.69 -7.12 10.58
N CYS A 106 0.36 -6.70 11.28
CA CYS A 106 1.19 -5.61 10.84
C CYS A 106 1.85 -5.97 9.49
N PRO A 107 1.61 -5.20 8.41
CA PRO A 107 2.22 -5.43 7.10
C PRO A 107 3.70 -5.05 7.08
N ASN A 108 4.26 -4.60 8.21
CA ASN A 108 5.69 -4.35 8.32
C ASN A 108 6.45 -5.70 8.34
N PRO A 109 7.32 -5.98 7.36
CA PRO A 109 8.06 -7.24 7.28
C PRO A 109 8.94 -7.50 8.51
N ASN A 110 9.36 -6.44 9.22
CA ASN A 110 10.16 -6.53 10.44
C ASN A 110 9.35 -6.86 11.71
N CYS A 111 8.06 -6.55 11.73
CA CYS A 111 7.24 -6.69 12.92
C CYS A 111 6.41 -7.98 12.86
N LYS A 112 5.65 -8.17 11.78
CA LYS A 112 4.68 -9.27 11.60
C LYS A 112 3.78 -9.54 12.83
N ALA A 113 3.62 -8.55 13.71
CA ALA A 113 2.82 -8.70 14.93
C ALA A 113 1.33 -8.67 14.58
N THR A 114 0.55 -9.54 15.20
CA THR A 114 -0.91 -9.47 15.19
C THR A 114 -1.38 -8.25 15.99
N ILE A 115 -2.31 -7.49 15.43
CA ILE A 115 -2.96 -6.30 16.00
C ILE A 115 -4.27 -6.70 16.68
#